data_AF-X0V825-F1
#
_entry.id   AF-X0V825-F1
#
_cell.length_a   1.000
_cell.length_b   1.000
_cell.length_c   1.000
_cell.angle_alpha   90.00
_cell.angle_beta   90.00
_cell.angle_gamma   90.00
#
_symmetry.space_group_name_H-M   'P 1'
#
loop_
_entity.id
_entity.type
_entity.pdbx_description
1 polymer ?
#
loop_
_entity_poly.entity_id
_entity_poly.type
_entity_poly.pdbx_seq_one_letter_code
_entity_poly.pdbx_strand_id
1 'polypeptide(L)'
;AVTSLPIPTGTPRYQLVGFTADTFPVTTGVLGFTLACQVAFPESRMCTSNEVMETVTVPLDLSGEAWVRPSFVPIATGDNNVRAMDNSGNYGWPSSFTCSGWRSEVNDGYNKGLTVDATGRFVSRRCDYVYAVACCAPVP
;
A
#
# COMPACT_ATOMS: atom_id res chain seq x y z
N ALA A 1 -2.58 44.66 16.30
CA ALA A 1 -2.41 43.75 15.15
C ALA A 1 -2.63 42.33 15.66
N VAL A 2 -3.66 41.63 15.18
CA VAL A 2 -3.92 40.25 15.57
C VAL A 2 -3.12 39.37 14.61
N THR A 3 -2.02 38.79 15.10
CA THR A 3 -1.25 37.79 14.35
C THR A 3 -2.07 36.51 14.28
N SER A 4 -2.63 36.20 13.11
CA SER A 4 -3.22 34.90 12.82
C SER A 4 -2.12 33.84 12.83
N LEU A 5 -2.30 32.81 13.66
CA LEU A 5 -1.47 31.61 13.63
C LEU A 5 -1.71 30.86 12.31
N PRO A 6 -0.69 30.25 11.69
CA PRO A 6 -0.89 29.41 10.52
C PRO A 6 -1.76 28.20 10.88
N ILE A 7 -2.81 27.96 10.09
CA ILE A 7 -3.63 26.75 10.16
C ILE A 7 -2.67 25.57 9.87
N PRO A 8 -2.60 24.53 10.71
CA PRO A 8 -1.88 23.32 10.33
C PRO A 8 -2.56 22.78 9.08
N THR A 9 -1.91 22.90 7.93
CA THR A 9 -2.30 22.19 6.72
C THR A 9 -2.18 20.70 7.05
N GLY A 10 -3.32 20.06 7.35
CA GLY A 10 -3.34 18.63 7.65
C GLY A 10 -2.67 17.85 6.52
N THR A 11 -2.04 16.72 6.86
CA THR A 11 -1.45 15.83 5.86
C THR A 11 -2.47 15.55 4.75
N PRO A 12 -2.13 15.73 3.46
CA PRO A 12 -3.05 15.45 2.37
C PRO A 12 -3.58 14.03 2.51
N ARG A 13 -4.91 13.89 2.54
CA ARG A 13 -5.57 12.58 2.55
C ARG A 13 -5.54 12.02 1.15
N TYR A 14 -5.31 10.72 1.03
CA TYR A 14 -5.30 10.01 -0.24
C TYR A 14 -6.41 8.97 -0.24
N GLN A 15 -7.05 8.76 -1.39
CA GLN A 15 -8.07 7.72 -1.58
C GLN A 15 -7.73 6.86 -2.78
N LEU A 16 -8.12 5.59 -2.71
CA LEU A 16 -7.99 4.63 -3.79
C LEU A 16 -8.79 5.12 -5.00
N VAL A 17 -8.10 5.30 -6.12
CA VAL A 17 -8.69 5.74 -7.40
C VAL A 17 -8.79 4.60 -8.41
N GLY A 18 -8.05 3.52 -8.21
CA GLY A 18 -8.14 2.32 -9.04
C GLY A 18 -6.95 1.38 -8.89
N PHE A 19 -6.99 0.29 -9.64
CA PHE A 19 -5.85 -0.59 -9.85
C PHE A 19 -5.29 -0.35 -11.25
N THR A 20 -3.97 -0.46 -11.44
CA THR A 20 -3.39 -0.41 -12.79
C THR A 20 -3.91 -1.58 -13.65
N ALA A 21 -4.07 -1.37 -14.96
CA ALA A 21 -4.44 -2.44 -15.88
C ALA A 21 -3.29 -3.45 -16.06
N ASP A 22 -2.05 -2.94 -16.14
CA ASP A 22 -0.85 -3.78 -16.21
C ASP A 22 -0.47 -4.34 -14.84
N THR A 23 0.15 -5.53 -14.87
CA THR A 23 0.69 -6.18 -13.68
C THR A 23 2.20 -6.06 -13.64
N PHE A 24 2.75 -5.95 -12.43
CA PHE A 24 4.16 -5.67 -12.20
C PHE A 24 4.79 -6.71 -11.27
N PRO A 25 6.02 -7.16 -11.54
CA PRO A 25 6.78 -7.96 -10.58
C PRO A 25 7.12 -7.12 -9.36
N VAL A 26 7.31 -7.79 -8.22
CA VAL A 26 7.56 -7.08 -6.96
C VAL A 26 8.86 -6.26 -6.97
N THR A 27 9.82 -6.67 -7.81
CA THR A 27 11.13 -6.03 -8.04
C THR A 27 11.06 -4.69 -8.77
N THR A 28 9.87 -4.30 -9.28
CA THR A 28 9.62 -2.99 -9.87
C THR A 28 9.93 -1.85 -8.89
N GLY A 29 9.79 -2.09 -7.59
CA GLY A 29 10.12 -1.13 -6.54
C GLY A 29 9.08 -0.02 -6.38
N VAL A 30 9.12 0.64 -5.22
CA VAL A 30 8.09 1.64 -4.82
C VAL A 30 7.99 2.83 -5.78
N LEU A 31 9.11 3.26 -6.38
CA LEU A 31 9.10 4.35 -7.36
C LEU A 31 8.55 3.89 -8.71
N GLY A 32 8.87 2.67 -9.15
CA GLY A 32 8.29 2.10 -10.36
C GLY A 32 6.77 1.92 -10.24
N PHE A 33 6.29 1.43 -9.09
CA PHE A 33 4.85 1.37 -8.79
C PHE A 33 4.19 2.75 -8.76
N THR A 34 4.89 3.75 -8.22
CA THR A 34 4.41 5.14 -8.23
C THR A 34 4.28 5.67 -9.65
N LEU A 35 5.27 5.45 -10.52
CA LEU A 35 5.21 5.84 -11.93
C LEU A 35 4.09 5.12 -12.68
N ALA A 36 3.92 3.81 -12.45
CA ALA A 36 2.82 3.05 -13.03
C ALA A 36 1.45 3.62 -12.63
N CYS A 37 1.30 4.00 -11.36
CA CYS A 37 0.11 4.68 -10.89
C CYS A 37 -0.09 6.02 -11.59
N GLN A 38 0.94 6.87 -11.71
CA GLN A 38 0.84 8.17 -12.38
C GLN A 38 0.46 8.07 -13.86
N VAL A 39 0.88 7.00 -14.54
CA VAL A 39 0.49 6.71 -15.92
C VAL A 39 -0.98 6.32 -16.02
N ALA A 40 -1.47 5.49 -15.10
CA ALA A 40 -2.86 5.03 -15.12
C ALA A 40 -3.86 6.06 -14.57
N PHE A 41 -3.45 6.81 -13.54
CA PHE A 41 -4.26 7.79 -12.82
C PHE A 41 -3.39 9.02 -12.50
N PRO A 42 -3.68 10.20 -13.07
CA PRO A 42 -2.92 11.41 -12.82
C PRO A 42 -2.81 11.76 -11.33
N GLU A 43 -1.66 12.30 -10.93
CA GLU A 43 -1.37 12.74 -9.54
C GLU A 43 -1.46 11.64 -8.48
N SER A 44 -1.45 10.37 -8.89
CA SER A 44 -1.53 9.23 -7.98
C SER A 44 -0.17 8.64 -7.61
N ARG A 45 -0.17 7.71 -6.66
CA ARG A 45 0.98 6.89 -6.27
C ARG A 45 0.49 5.54 -5.75
N MET A 46 1.42 4.63 -5.48
CA MET A 46 1.09 3.39 -4.76
C MET A 46 0.40 3.73 -3.43
N CYS A 47 -0.77 3.15 -3.22
CA CYS A 47 -1.53 3.27 -1.99
C CYS A 47 -0.77 2.70 -0.80
N THR A 48 -1.01 3.26 0.38
CA THR A 48 -0.81 2.51 1.63
C THR A 48 -2.06 1.71 1.99
N SER A 49 -1.91 0.68 2.84
CA SER A 49 -3.04 -0.04 3.40
C SER A 49 -3.99 0.88 4.18
N ASN A 50 -3.45 1.87 4.92
CA ASN A 50 -4.26 2.87 5.61
C ASN A 50 -5.13 3.70 4.64
N GLU A 51 -4.55 4.17 3.52
CA GLU A 51 -5.28 4.98 2.53
C GLU A 51 -6.39 4.20 1.84
N VAL A 52 -6.16 2.91 1.57
CA VAL A 52 -7.21 2.04 1.04
C VAL A 52 -8.36 1.89 2.04
N MET A 53 -8.07 1.71 3.33
CA MET A 53 -9.12 1.61 4.36
C MET A 53 -9.83 2.93 4.66
N GLU A 54 -9.15 4.06 4.50
CA GLU A 54 -9.72 5.41 4.63
C GLU A 54 -10.50 5.85 3.39
N THR A 55 -10.50 5.05 2.32
CA THR A 55 -11.26 5.34 1.09
C THR A 55 -12.76 5.29 1.37
N VAL A 56 -13.44 6.39 1.06
CA VAL A 56 -14.89 6.52 1.20
C VAL A 56 -15.63 6.45 -0.13
N THR A 57 -14.94 6.76 -1.24
CA THR A 57 -15.47 6.63 -2.59
C THR A 57 -14.77 5.48 -3.29
N VAL A 58 -15.37 4.29 -3.25
CA VAL A 58 -14.78 3.08 -3.84
C VAL A 58 -14.92 3.14 -5.38
N PRO A 59 -13.82 2.99 -6.15
CA PRO A 59 -13.88 2.87 -7.60
C PRO A 59 -14.70 1.64 -8.03
N LEU A 60 -15.54 1.78 -9.06
CA LEU A 60 -16.46 0.71 -9.49
C LEU A 60 -15.77 -0.40 -10.28
N ASP A 61 -14.66 -0.12 -10.94
CA ASP A 61 -14.02 -1.00 -11.92
C ASP A 61 -12.76 -1.71 -11.37
N LEU A 62 -12.76 -2.04 -10.07
CA LEU A 62 -11.68 -2.83 -9.47
C LEU A 62 -11.82 -4.30 -9.88
N SER A 63 -10.71 -4.92 -10.30
CA SER A 63 -10.68 -6.35 -10.60
C SER A 63 -9.33 -6.96 -10.21
N GLY A 64 -9.36 -8.24 -9.83
CA GLY A 64 -8.16 -8.98 -9.42
C GLY A 64 -7.59 -8.50 -8.08
N GLU A 65 -6.26 -8.57 -7.97
CA GLU A 65 -5.49 -8.16 -6.80
C GLU A 65 -4.39 -7.19 -7.20
N ALA A 66 -4.05 -6.28 -6.29
CA ALA A 66 -3.06 -5.26 -6.53
C ALA A 66 -2.10 -5.10 -5.35
N TRP A 67 -0.82 -4.85 -5.64
CA TRP A 67 0.19 -4.51 -4.66
C TRP A 67 -0.19 -3.24 -3.90
N VAL A 68 -0.03 -3.28 -2.57
CA VAL A 68 -0.30 -2.15 -1.68
C VAL A 68 0.81 -2.02 -0.65
N ARG A 69 1.21 -0.79 -0.33
CA ARG A 69 2.29 -0.56 0.64
C ARG A 69 1.77 -0.76 2.05
N PRO A 70 2.40 -1.61 2.89
CA PRO A 70 1.96 -1.74 4.27
C PRO A 70 2.18 -0.43 5.04
N SER A 71 1.31 -0.18 6.01
CA SER A 71 1.39 0.88 6.99
C SER A 71 1.23 0.24 8.37
N PHE A 72 2.24 0.39 9.23
CA PHE A 72 2.30 -0.38 10.47
C PHE A 72 1.76 0.41 11.65
N VAL A 73 0.99 -0.26 12.52
CA VAL A 73 0.67 0.29 13.84
C VAL A 73 1.91 0.22 14.74
N PRO A 74 2.17 1.23 15.59
CA PRO A 74 3.13 1.11 16.66
C PRO A 74 2.69 0.00 17.64
N ILE A 75 3.56 -0.96 17.93
CA ILE A 75 3.28 -2.02 18.90
C ILE A 75 4.17 -1.77 20.11
N ALA A 76 3.59 -1.79 21.32
CA ALA A 76 4.35 -1.69 22.55
C ALA A 76 5.31 -2.88 22.66
N THR A 77 6.60 -2.61 22.47
CA THR A 77 7.65 -3.64 22.46
C THR A 77 7.94 -4.11 23.87
N GLY A 78 7.60 -5.35 24.18
CA GLY A 78 8.16 -6.11 25.31
C GLY A 78 8.87 -7.39 24.89
N ASP A 79 8.79 -7.76 23.61
CA ASP A 79 9.23 -9.04 23.09
C ASP A 79 10.24 -8.83 21.95
N ASN A 80 11.36 -9.54 22.04
CA ASN A 80 12.52 -9.49 21.15
C ASN A 80 12.26 -10.14 19.78
N ASN A 81 11.03 -10.62 19.54
CA ASN A 81 10.52 -11.04 18.24
C ASN A 81 9.69 -9.92 17.62
N VAL A 82 10.34 -8.91 17.02
CA VAL A 82 9.69 -7.71 16.44
C VAL A 82 8.79 -8.09 15.26
N ARG A 83 7.58 -8.51 15.58
CA ARG A 83 6.49 -8.66 14.64
C ARG A 83 5.83 -7.31 14.46
N ALA A 84 5.40 -7.02 13.23
CA ALA A 84 4.61 -5.86 12.90
C ALA A 84 3.19 -6.28 12.54
N MET A 85 2.26 -5.39 12.84
CA MET A 85 0.88 -5.47 12.42
C MET A 85 0.67 -4.31 11.45
N ASP A 86 0.28 -4.65 10.22
CA ASP A 86 -0.22 -3.69 9.26
C ASP A 86 -1.59 -3.18 9.71
N ASN A 87 -1.95 -1.94 9.35
CA ASN A 87 -3.25 -1.35 9.70
C ASN A 87 -4.43 -2.21 9.21
N SER A 88 -4.26 -3.03 8.16
CA SER A 88 -5.27 -4.02 7.72
C SER A 88 -5.50 -5.19 8.68
N GLY A 89 -4.74 -5.29 9.77
CA GLY A 89 -4.76 -6.40 10.72
C GLY A 89 -3.87 -7.58 10.33
N ASN A 90 -3.20 -7.53 9.18
CA ASN A 90 -2.21 -8.53 8.79
C ASN A 90 -1.00 -8.48 9.73
N TYR A 91 -0.60 -9.64 10.27
CA TYR A 91 0.44 -9.76 11.30
C TYR A 91 1.60 -10.67 10.85
N GLY A 92 2.83 -10.20 10.99
CA GLY A 92 4.01 -10.92 10.49
C GLY A 92 5.30 -10.15 10.74
N TRP A 93 6.38 -10.52 10.05
CA TRP A 93 7.62 -9.74 10.08
C TRP A 93 7.49 -8.51 9.18
N PRO A 94 7.99 -7.31 9.57
CA PRO A 94 7.81 -6.10 8.78
C PRO A 94 8.35 -6.22 7.34
N SER A 95 9.52 -6.84 7.17
CA SER A 95 10.14 -7.09 5.87
C SER A 95 9.33 -8.05 4.98
N SER A 96 8.50 -8.89 5.60
CA SER A 96 7.65 -9.89 4.94
C SER A 96 6.38 -9.32 4.34
N PHE A 97 6.10 -8.02 4.43
CA PHE A 97 4.94 -7.41 3.74
C PHE A 97 5.32 -6.68 2.46
N THR A 98 6.61 -6.61 2.16
CA THR A 98 7.13 -5.85 1.01
C THR A 98 8.05 -6.70 0.14
N CYS A 99 8.09 -8.02 0.31
CA CYS A 99 9.06 -8.87 -0.40
C CYS A 99 10.50 -8.38 -0.19
N SER A 100 10.86 -8.11 1.07
CA SER A 100 12.15 -7.55 1.49
C SER A 100 12.44 -6.16 0.91
N GLY A 101 11.48 -5.25 0.96
CA GLY A 101 11.66 -3.87 0.47
C GLY A 101 11.52 -3.74 -1.05
N TRP A 102 10.62 -4.51 -1.63
CA TRP A 102 10.27 -4.55 -3.06
C TRP A 102 11.45 -4.98 -3.93
N ARG A 103 12.26 -5.93 -3.43
CA ARG A 103 13.54 -6.31 -4.06
C ARG A 103 13.67 -7.78 -4.45
N SER A 104 12.84 -8.65 -3.89
CA SER A 104 13.06 -10.09 -3.91
C SER A 104 11.84 -10.83 -4.40
N GLU A 105 12.00 -11.64 -5.45
CA GLU A 105 10.99 -12.59 -5.94
C GLU A 105 11.11 -13.96 -5.27
N VAL A 106 11.98 -14.10 -4.25
CA VAL A 106 12.23 -15.39 -3.58
C VAL A 106 10.94 -15.94 -2.98
N ASN A 107 10.71 -17.22 -3.23
CA ASN A 107 9.62 -17.97 -2.63
C ASN A 107 10.07 -18.90 -1.51
N ASP A 108 10.24 -18.36 -0.31
CA ASP A 108 10.65 -19.12 0.88
C ASP A 108 9.49 -19.34 1.87
N GLY A 109 8.27 -18.88 1.53
CA GLY A 109 7.09 -18.95 2.40
C GLY A 109 7.05 -17.88 3.51
N TYR A 110 8.17 -17.24 3.83
CA TYR A 110 8.29 -16.22 4.87
C TYR A 110 8.26 -14.81 4.30
N ASN A 111 8.87 -14.59 3.14
CA ASN A 111 8.88 -13.32 2.43
C ASN A 111 7.62 -13.23 1.56
N LYS A 112 6.76 -12.27 1.87
CA LYS A 112 5.49 -12.04 1.18
C LYS A 112 5.37 -10.57 0.78
N GLY A 113 4.45 -10.26 -0.11
CA GLY A 113 4.03 -8.90 -0.42
C GLY A 113 2.58 -8.71 0.00
N LEU A 114 2.22 -7.51 0.46
CA LEU A 114 0.83 -7.20 0.77
C LEU A 114 0.09 -6.83 -0.51
N THR A 115 -1.05 -7.49 -0.75
CA THR A 115 -2.01 -7.12 -1.80
C THR A 115 -3.36 -6.75 -1.19
N VAL A 116 -4.16 -6.04 -1.97
CA VAL A 116 -5.59 -5.84 -1.74
C VAL A 116 -6.38 -6.29 -2.97
N ASP A 117 -7.51 -6.96 -2.76
CA ASP A 117 -8.41 -7.37 -3.85
C ASP A 117 -9.52 -6.33 -4.11
N ALA A 118 -10.30 -6.55 -5.17
CA ALA A 118 -11.41 -5.66 -5.56
C ALA A 118 -12.51 -5.51 -4.49
N THR A 119 -12.56 -6.37 -3.47
CA THR A 119 -13.50 -6.29 -2.35
C THR A 119 -12.90 -5.56 -1.13
N GLY A 120 -11.67 -5.09 -1.22
CA GLY A 120 -10.94 -4.45 -0.13
C GLY A 120 -10.28 -5.44 0.84
N ARG A 121 -10.21 -6.73 0.51
CA ARG A 121 -9.57 -7.72 1.37
C ARG A 121 -8.06 -7.70 1.17
N PHE A 122 -7.33 -7.54 2.28
CA PHE A 122 -5.87 -7.58 2.29
C PHE A 122 -5.35 -9.00 2.48
N VAL A 123 -4.39 -9.41 1.67
CA VAL A 123 -3.78 -10.73 1.76
C VAL A 123 -2.26 -10.65 1.55
N SER A 124 -1.52 -11.49 2.26
CA SER A 124 -0.09 -11.69 2.02
C SER A 124 0.12 -12.67 0.87
N ARG A 125 0.67 -12.20 -0.24
CA ARG A 125 0.93 -12.97 -1.46
C ARG A 125 2.40 -13.31 -1.64
N ARG A 126 2.63 -14.34 -2.45
CA ARG A 126 3.98 -14.78 -2.82
C ARG A 126 4.67 -13.71 -3.68
N CYS A 127 5.98 -13.60 -3.54
CA CYS A 127 6.77 -12.57 -4.20
C CYS A 127 7.14 -12.87 -5.66
N ASP A 128 6.99 -14.13 -6.09
CA ASP A 128 7.25 -14.62 -7.46
C ASP A 128 6.05 -14.43 -8.41
N TYR A 129 5.03 -13.68 -7.99
CA TYR A 129 3.85 -13.36 -8.80
C TYR A 129 3.86 -11.89 -9.21
N VAL A 130 3.14 -11.59 -10.29
CA VAL A 130 2.87 -10.23 -10.75
C VAL A 130 1.43 -9.87 -10.39
N TYR A 131 1.23 -8.62 -9.96
CA TYR A 131 -0.10 -8.08 -9.64
C TYR A 131 -0.20 -6.65 -10.15
N ALA A 132 -1.42 -6.13 -10.28
CA ALA A 132 -1.65 -4.71 -10.50
C ALA A 132 -1.07 -3.88 -9.34
N VAL A 133 -1.11 -2.55 -9.42
CA VAL A 133 -0.77 -1.66 -8.32
C VAL A 133 -2.01 -0.92 -7.86
N ALA A 134 -2.27 -0.92 -6.55
CA ALA A 134 -3.33 -0.11 -5.98
C ALA A 134 -2.88 1.35 -5.96
N CYS A 135 -3.62 2.24 -6.63
CA CYS A 135 -3.24 3.62 -6.83
C CYS A 135 -4.15 4.56 -6.05
N CYS A 136 -3.53 5.48 -5.31
CA CYS A 136 -4.23 6.45 -4.49
C CYS A 136 -3.82 7.87 -4.90
N ALA A 137 -4.79 8.78 -4.97
CA ALA A 137 -4.59 10.18 -5.31
C ALA A 137 -5.05 11.10 -4.16
N PRO A 138 -4.53 12.35 -4.08
CA PRO A 138 -4.97 13.32 -3.08
C PRO A 138 -6.47 13.59 -3.19
N VAL A 139 -7.15 13.73 -2.05
CA VAL A 139 -8.53 14.23 -2.01
C VAL A 139 -8.50 15.76 -2.14
N PRO A 140 -9.34 16.37 -3.00
CA PRO A 140 -9.49 17.82 -3.10
C PRO A 140 -9.91 18.51 -1.79
#